data_AF-R7TEV4-F1
#
_entry.id   AF-R7TEV4-F1
#
_cell.length_a   1.000
_cell.length_b   1.000
_cell.length_c   1.000
_cell.angle_alpha   90.00
_cell.angle_beta   90.00
_cell.angle_gamma   90.00
#
_symmetry.space_group_name_H-M   'P 1'
#
loop_
_entity.id
_entity.type
_entity.pdbx_description
1 polymer ?
#
loop_
_entity_poly.entity_id
_entity_poly.type
_entity_poly.pdbx_seq_one_letter_code
_entity_poly.pdbx_strand_id
1 'polypeptide(L)'
;MSPEEIIKTVSTYYKVMIVRHPIERILSAYRDKFVYAPMGEGSLEGYNYVLTKYRNLPPSNLTTQDTRYMQGEVKISLDEFVRMVTDPEAPFNVHWDQFVTNCNPCVIKYDYVIRSETNTWDAPPVM
;
A
#
# COMPACT_ATOMS: atom_id res chain seq x y z
N MET A 1 9.47 -20.91 -9.40
CA MET A 1 10.76 -20.68 -10.08
C MET A 1 11.87 -21.18 -9.18
N SER A 2 12.85 -21.88 -9.73
CA SER A 2 14.07 -22.21 -9.01
C SER A 2 14.89 -20.94 -8.74
N PRO A 3 15.80 -20.94 -7.75
CA PRO A 3 16.72 -19.82 -7.53
C PRO A 3 17.50 -19.44 -8.80
N GLU A 4 17.87 -20.43 -9.62
CA GLU A 4 18.58 -20.24 -10.88
C GLU A 4 17.73 -19.49 -11.91
N GLU A 5 16.44 -19.83 -12.03
CA GLU A 5 15.51 -19.12 -12.90
C GLU A 5 15.30 -17.67 -12.45
N ILE A 6 15.24 -17.42 -11.14
CA ILE A 6 15.12 -16.06 -10.57
C ILE A 6 16.36 -15.24 -10.90
N ILE A 7 17.56 -15.77 -10.65
CA ILE A 7 18.83 -15.09 -10.94
C ILE A 7 18.93 -14.81 -12.43
N LYS A 8 18.61 -15.79 -13.29
CA LYS A 8 18.60 -15.61 -14.75
C LYS A 8 17.63 -14.50 -15.16
N THR A 9 16.42 -14.48 -14.61
CA THR A 9 15.41 -13.46 -14.94
C THR A 9 15.89 -12.06 -14.51
N VAL A 10 16.27 -11.91 -13.24
CA VAL A 10 16.72 -10.61 -12.69
C VAL A 10 17.96 -10.08 -13.42
N SER A 11 18.87 -10.96 -13.84
CA SER A 11 20.10 -10.56 -14.56
C SER A 11 19.90 -10.26 -16.05
N THR A 12 18.89 -10.83 -16.70
CA THR A 12 18.76 -10.76 -18.18
C THR A 12 17.56 -9.95 -18.68
N TYR A 13 16.51 -9.78 -17.89
CA TYR A 13 15.29 -9.10 -18.34
C TYR A 13 15.44 -7.59 -18.23
N TYR A 14 14.71 -6.86 -19.07
CA TYR A 14 14.54 -5.42 -18.91
C TYR A 14 13.60 -5.14 -17.72
N LYS A 15 14.06 -4.35 -16.76
CA LYS A 15 13.39 -4.14 -15.48
C LYS A 15 12.91 -2.70 -15.37
N VAL A 16 11.60 -2.53 -15.23
CA VAL A 16 10.96 -1.22 -15.04
C VAL A 16 10.33 -1.16 -13.65
N MET A 17 10.49 -0.02 -12.98
CA MET A 17 9.77 0.31 -11.76
C MET A 17 8.87 1.52 -12.00
N ILE A 18 7.63 1.46 -11.53
CA ILE A 18 6.73 2.63 -11.51
C ILE A 18 6.64 3.12 -10.07
N VAL A 19 6.99 4.39 -9.84
CA VAL A 19 6.88 5.06 -8.55
C VAL A 19 5.82 6.16 -8.59
N ARG A 20 5.37 6.59 -7.43
CA ARG A 20 4.39 7.68 -7.27
C ARG A 20 4.79 8.58 -6.11
N HIS A 21 4.43 9.85 -6.20
CA HIS A 21 4.63 10.83 -5.14
C HIS A 21 4.04 10.30 -3.82
N PRO A 22 4.80 10.31 -2.70
CA PRO A 22 4.38 9.66 -1.46
C PRO A 22 3.02 10.14 -0.96
N ILE A 23 2.75 11.45 -1.00
CA ILE A 23 1.47 12.02 -0.54
C ILE A 23 0.30 11.52 -1.39
N GLU A 24 0.47 11.46 -2.71
CA GLU A 24 -0.60 10.97 -3.58
C GLU A 24 -0.87 9.48 -3.36
N ARG A 25 0.19 8.69 -3.16
CA ARG A 25 0.07 7.27 -2.86
C ARG A 25 -0.71 7.04 -1.56
N ILE A 26 -0.35 7.77 -0.50
CA ILE A 26 -1.01 7.68 0.81
C ILE A 26 -2.48 8.13 0.71
N LEU A 27 -2.77 9.24 0.03
CA LEU A 27 -4.15 9.70 -0.16
C LEU A 27 -4.97 8.71 -1.00
N SER A 28 -4.38 8.13 -2.04
CA SER A 28 -5.00 7.09 -2.86
C SER A 28 -5.33 5.85 -2.02
N ALA A 29 -4.40 5.40 -1.17
CA ALA A 29 -4.61 4.27 -0.27
C ALA A 29 -5.71 4.55 0.75
N TYR A 30 -5.75 5.74 1.35
CA TYR A 30 -6.83 6.14 2.26
C TYR A 30 -8.21 6.05 1.61
N ARG A 31 -8.35 6.67 0.43
CA ARG A 31 -9.59 6.69 -0.33
C ARG A 31 -10.04 5.28 -0.72
N ASP A 32 -9.12 4.48 -1.21
CA ASP A 32 -9.41 3.09 -1.57
C ASP A 32 -9.85 2.30 -0.34
N LYS A 33 -9.06 2.29 0.75
CA LYS A 33 -9.25 1.35 1.87
C LYS A 33 -10.26 1.76 2.93
N PHE A 34 -10.54 3.06 3.07
CA PHE A 34 -11.38 3.58 4.16
C PHE A 34 -12.52 4.49 3.70
N VAL A 35 -12.64 4.76 2.39
CA VAL A 35 -13.73 5.58 1.84
C VAL A 35 -14.58 4.82 0.83
N TYR A 36 -13.96 4.14 -0.15
CA TYR A 36 -14.67 3.58 -1.30
C TYR A 36 -14.75 2.06 -1.31
N ALA A 37 -13.71 1.34 -0.90
CA ALA A 37 -13.68 -0.12 -0.97
C ALA A 37 -13.98 -0.77 0.39
N PRO A 38 -14.50 -2.00 0.37
CA PRO A 38 -14.46 -2.89 1.52
C PRO A 38 -13.07 -3.01 2.13
N MET A 39 -13.00 -3.07 3.47
CA MET A 39 -11.75 -3.34 4.16
C MET A 39 -11.30 -4.78 3.93
N GLY A 40 -10.21 -4.97 3.20
CA GLY A 40 -9.48 -6.25 3.18
C GLY A 40 -8.74 -6.50 4.50
N GLU A 41 -8.06 -7.65 4.60
CA GLU A 41 -7.37 -8.09 5.82
C GLU A 41 -6.44 -7.02 6.39
N GLY A 42 -5.50 -6.50 5.58
CA GLY A 42 -4.57 -5.46 6.06
C GLY A 42 -5.26 -4.12 6.38
N SER A 43 -6.41 -3.82 5.78
CA SER A 43 -7.19 -2.61 6.13
C SER A 43 -7.93 -2.77 7.45
N LEU A 44 -8.46 -3.97 7.71
CA LEU A 44 -9.10 -4.34 8.97
C LEU A 44 -8.08 -4.37 10.12
N GLU A 45 -6.86 -4.85 9.87
CA GLU A 45 -5.77 -4.81 10.83
C GLU A 45 -5.39 -3.37 11.21
N GLY A 46 -5.20 -2.49 10.22
CA GLY A 46 -4.97 -1.06 10.46
C GLY A 46 -6.14 -0.39 11.19
N TYR A 47 -7.38 -0.75 10.85
CA TYR A 47 -8.56 -0.26 11.56
C TYR A 47 -8.55 -0.64 13.05
N ASN A 48 -8.30 -1.91 13.36
CA ASN A 48 -8.20 -2.39 14.74
C ASN A 48 -7.02 -1.75 15.49
N TYR A 49 -5.92 -1.47 14.80
CA TYR A 49 -4.79 -0.72 15.37
C TYR A 49 -5.21 0.69 15.79
N VAL A 50 -5.91 1.43 14.92
CA VAL A 50 -6.43 2.77 15.24
C VAL A 50 -7.41 2.71 16.42
N LEU A 51 -8.32 1.74 16.45
CA LEU A 51 -9.27 1.58 17.56
C LEU A 51 -8.56 1.40 18.91
N THR A 52 -7.58 0.51 18.95
CA THR A 52 -6.89 0.17 20.20
C THR A 52 -5.89 1.24 20.62
N LYS A 53 -5.02 1.68 19.73
CA LYS A 53 -3.91 2.61 20.01
C LYS A 53 -4.37 4.06 20.18
N TYR A 54 -5.27 4.55 19.31
CA TYR A 54 -5.62 5.98 19.27
C TYR A 54 -6.99 6.31 19.84
N ARG A 55 -7.90 5.33 19.93
CA ARG A 55 -9.24 5.52 20.48
C ARG A 55 -9.48 4.84 21.83
N ASN A 56 -8.55 4.03 22.33
CA ASN A 56 -8.71 3.23 23.56
C ASN A 56 -9.96 2.34 23.55
N LEU A 57 -10.30 1.78 22.38
CA LEU A 57 -11.42 0.87 22.17
C LEU A 57 -10.92 -0.56 21.94
N PRO A 58 -11.72 -1.59 22.27
CA PRO A 58 -11.38 -2.95 21.89
C PRO A 58 -11.31 -3.09 20.35
N PRO A 59 -10.57 -4.08 19.83
CA PRO A 59 -10.64 -4.45 18.42
C PRO A 59 -12.09 -4.70 18.01
N SER A 60 -12.41 -4.40 16.76
CA SER A 60 -13.72 -4.70 16.22
C SER A 60 -13.94 -6.21 16.11
N ASN A 61 -15.19 -6.64 16.22
CA ASN A 61 -15.60 -8.03 15.94
C ASN A 61 -15.83 -8.27 14.43
N LEU A 62 -15.37 -7.35 13.58
CA LEU A 62 -15.57 -7.42 12.14
C LEU A 62 -14.64 -8.45 11.52
N THR A 63 -15.13 -9.17 10.53
CA THR A 63 -14.34 -10.00 9.64
C THR A 63 -14.25 -9.37 8.25
N THR A 64 -13.31 -9.84 7.41
CA THR A 64 -13.22 -9.40 6.01
C THR A 64 -14.46 -9.74 5.19
N GLN A 65 -15.27 -10.70 5.65
CA GLN A 65 -16.57 -11.03 5.07
C GLN A 65 -17.60 -9.93 5.37
N ASP A 66 -17.63 -9.44 6.61
CA ASP A 66 -18.58 -8.42 7.07
C ASP A 66 -18.32 -7.09 6.36
N THR A 67 -17.04 -6.77 6.10
CA THR A 67 -16.63 -5.50 5.50
C THR A 67 -16.97 -5.37 4.03
N ARG A 68 -17.34 -6.48 3.35
CA ARG A 68 -17.69 -6.48 1.92
C ARG A 68 -18.83 -5.55 1.55
N TYR A 69 -19.71 -5.24 2.50
CA TYR A 69 -20.86 -4.37 2.29
C TYR A 69 -20.77 -3.03 3.05
N MET A 70 -19.73 -2.83 3.87
CA MET A 70 -19.57 -1.65 4.71
C MET A 70 -18.85 -0.50 4.00
N GLN A 71 -19.38 -0.06 2.86
CA GLN A 71 -18.85 1.11 2.14
C GLN A 71 -19.12 2.38 2.96
N GLY A 72 -18.08 2.92 3.60
CA GLY A 72 -18.13 4.21 4.31
C GLY A 72 -18.82 4.20 5.68
N GLU A 73 -19.23 3.04 6.19
CA GLU A 73 -19.86 2.92 7.52
C GLU A 73 -18.82 2.89 8.65
N VAL A 74 -17.61 2.37 8.36
CA VAL A 74 -16.49 2.33 9.29
C VAL A 74 -15.51 3.45 8.97
N LYS A 75 -15.48 4.49 9.79
CA LYS A 75 -14.71 5.71 9.52
C LYS A 75 -13.42 5.77 10.35
N ILE A 76 -12.28 5.69 9.67
CA ILE A 76 -11.01 6.27 10.13
C ILE A 76 -10.91 7.64 9.48
N SER A 77 -10.66 8.69 10.24
CA SER A 77 -10.42 10.02 9.67
C SER A 77 -9.08 10.05 8.93
N LEU A 78 -8.90 11.03 8.03
CA LEU A 78 -7.62 11.17 7.33
C LEU A 78 -6.46 11.40 8.32
N ASP A 79 -6.68 12.14 9.41
CA ASP A 79 -5.63 12.39 10.41
C ASP A 79 -5.28 11.15 11.23
N GLU A 80 -6.25 10.31 11.60
CA GLU A 80 -5.99 9.03 12.25
C GLU A 80 -5.24 8.06 11.33
N PHE A 81 -5.62 8.04 10.04
CA PHE A 81 -4.91 7.26 9.05
C PHE A 81 -3.47 7.76 8.88
N VAL A 82 -3.25 9.07 8.77
CA VAL A 82 -1.89 9.64 8.68
C VAL A 82 -1.07 9.30 9.93
N ARG A 83 -1.63 9.42 11.13
CA ARG A 83 -0.96 9.02 12.37
C ARG A 83 -0.54 7.55 12.31
N MET A 84 -1.46 6.66 11.93
CA MET A 84 -1.21 5.23 11.80
C MET A 84 -0.07 4.93 10.81
N VAL A 85 -0.11 5.46 9.59
CA VAL A 85 0.91 5.13 8.56
C VAL A 85 2.30 5.73 8.84
N THR A 86 2.39 6.63 9.82
CA THR A 86 3.66 7.19 10.30
C THR A 86 4.11 6.61 11.64
N ASP A 87 3.30 5.75 12.26
CA ASP A 87 3.63 5.11 13.53
C ASP A 87 4.55 3.90 13.27
N PRO A 88 5.77 3.89 13.81
CA PRO A 88 6.72 2.80 13.59
C PRO A 88 6.27 1.47 14.23
N GLU A 89 5.29 1.51 15.13
CA GLU A 89 4.70 0.30 15.75
C GLU A 89 3.42 -0.17 15.03
N ALA A 90 2.99 0.51 13.96
CA ALA A 90 1.85 0.08 13.18
C ALA A 90 2.14 -1.25 12.47
N PRO A 91 1.12 -2.11 12.28
CA PRO A 91 1.28 -3.35 11.54
C PRO A 91 1.67 -3.06 10.09
N PHE A 92 2.49 -3.95 9.54
CA PHE A 92 2.93 -3.86 8.16
C PHE A 92 1.73 -3.95 7.19
N ASN A 93 1.71 -3.08 6.19
CA ASN A 93 0.74 -3.09 5.12
C ASN A 93 1.35 -2.66 3.78
N VAL A 94 1.24 -3.57 2.81
CA VAL A 94 1.76 -3.39 1.45
C VAL A 94 1.27 -2.11 0.74
N HIS A 95 0.10 -1.56 1.11
CA HIS A 95 -0.49 -0.40 0.43
C HIS A 95 0.11 0.94 0.85
N TRP A 96 0.49 1.10 2.12
CA TRP A 96 0.96 2.38 2.66
C TRP A 96 2.33 2.34 3.32
N ASP A 97 2.93 1.17 3.50
CA ASP A 97 4.34 1.11 3.90
C ASP A 97 5.29 1.51 2.79
N GLN A 98 6.50 1.87 3.20
CA GLN A 98 7.55 2.31 2.29
C GLN A 98 7.99 1.17 1.38
N PHE A 99 8.38 1.49 0.14
CA PHE A 99 8.89 0.50 -0.81
C PHE A 99 10.06 -0.31 -0.26
N VAL A 100 10.95 0.32 0.52
CA VAL A 100 12.10 -0.35 1.15
C VAL A 100 11.66 -1.49 2.08
N THR A 101 10.56 -1.30 2.81
CA THR A 101 9.97 -2.32 3.69
C THR A 101 9.29 -3.42 2.89
N ASN A 102 8.57 -3.08 1.81
CA ASN A 102 7.83 -4.05 1.01
C ASN A 102 8.74 -4.99 0.20
N CYS A 103 9.70 -4.42 -0.54
CA CYS A 103 10.41 -5.17 -1.59
C CYS A 103 11.90 -4.86 -1.69
N ASN A 104 12.45 -4.03 -0.78
CA ASN A 104 13.84 -3.58 -0.79
C ASN A 104 14.33 -3.25 -2.23
N PRO A 105 13.72 -2.27 -2.91
CA PRO A 105 13.90 -2.06 -4.34
C PRO A 105 15.36 -1.77 -4.72
N CYS A 106 16.16 -1.30 -3.76
CA CYS A 106 17.57 -1.00 -3.94
C CYS A 106 18.43 -2.22 -4.30
N VAL A 107 17.96 -3.46 -4.05
CA VAL A 107 18.69 -4.68 -4.41
C VAL A 107 18.58 -5.03 -5.90
N ILE A 108 17.64 -4.41 -6.62
CA ILE A 108 17.40 -4.65 -8.03
C ILE A 108 17.95 -3.47 -8.84
N LYS A 109 18.78 -3.76 -9.83
CA LYS A 109 19.24 -2.76 -10.80
C LYS A 109 18.19 -2.57 -11.88
N TYR A 110 17.27 -1.62 -11.70
CA TYR A 110 16.27 -1.28 -12.71
C TYR A 110 16.91 -0.56 -13.90
N ASP A 111 16.40 -0.86 -15.09
CA ASP A 111 16.81 -0.22 -16.34
C ASP A 111 16.07 1.11 -16.54
N TYR A 112 14.86 1.24 -15.99
CA TYR A 112 14.09 2.49 -16.01
C TYR A 112 13.17 2.64 -14.78
N VAL A 113 13.02 3.88 -14.31
CA VAL A 113 12.10 4.24 -13.22
C VAL A 113 11.12 5.28 -13.72
N ILE A 114 9.86 4.87 -13.91
CA ILE A 114 8.76 5.70 -14.37
C ILE A 114 8.13 6.40 -13.17
N ARG A 115 7.84 7.70 -13.29
CA ARG A 115 7.04 8.41 -12.29
C ARG A 115 5.61 8.52 -12.75
N SER A 116 4.67 8.16 -11.87
CA SER A 116 3.24 8.18 -12.18
C SER A 116 2.76 9.59 -12.59
N GLU A 117 3.35 10.64 -12.00
CA GLU A 117 3.01 12.03 -12.31
C GLU A 117 3.39 12.45 -13.73
N THR A 118 4.41 11.80 -14.31
CA THR A 118 4.95 12.11 -15.64
C THR A 118 4.81 10.94 -16.62
N ASN A 119 4.00 9.95 -16.28
CA ASN A 119 3.87 8.69 -17.04
C ASN A 119 3.50 8.93 -18.52
N THR A 120 2.73 9.98 -18.82
CA THR A 120 2.40 10.36 -20.20
C THR A 120 3.60 10.81 -21.04
N TRP A 121 4.66 11.30 -20.39
CA TRP A 121 5.93 11.70 -21.00
C TRP A 121 6.99 10.59 -20.93
N ASP A 122 7.00 9.82 -19.83
CA ASP A 122 7.97 8.75 -19.57
C ASP A 122 7.64 7.45 -20.32
N ALA A 123 6.37 7.25 -20.68
CA ALA A 123 5.87 6.16 -21.52
C ALA A 123 5.01 6.74 -22.66
N PRO A 124 5.63 7.44 -23.65
CA PRO A 124 4.92 7.88 -24.86
C PRO A 124 4.26 6.65 -25.50
N PRO A 125 3.02 6.77 -26.03
CA PRO A 125 2.02 5.71 -26.04
C PRO A 125 2.60 4.36 -26.46
N VAL A 126 2.94 3.57 -25.45
CA VAL A 126 3.06 2.11 -25.53
C VAL A 126 1.76 1.56 -24.94
N MET A 127 0.64 1.96 -25.54
CA MET A 127 -0.70 1.41 -25.34
C MET A 127 -1.49 1.64 -26.62
#